data_AF-A0A966Q9H9-F1
#
_entry.id   AF-A0A966Q9H9-F1
#
_cell.length_a   1.000
_cell.length_b   1.000
_cell.length_c   1.000
_cell.angle_alpha   90.00
_cell.angle_beta   90.00
_cell.angle_gamma   90.00
#
_symmetry.space_group_name_H-M   'P 1'
#
loop_
_entity.id
_entity.type
_entity.pdbx_description
1 polymer ?
#
loop_
_entity_poly.entity_id
_entity_poly.type
_entity_poly.pdbx_seq_one_letter_code
_entity_poly.pdbx_strand_id
1 'polypeptide(L)'
;WFPLGKSPWLSRVPLLYLTGSILEFTPFAISSAAPSLAPYIFRIYSSVNIEAYAGAQAFRDDSMVRVGQVASVALALQLALLCYFPPRDWIRPGRWFVVPLSILSLGATIWSGFRSYLLNYFLLSSVGLFLRARLILFLCIPLLAGGIALLVIGQGSLFNLPLTIQRTLSPFPGKWNRDALMSAESSNDFRTNIQKVYKTDFMEKAGWLGDSTPNTWRPGHQISAPCKWSRAVRLRQKVTSYPGIITWAGSPSTT
;
A
#
# COMPACT_ATOMS: atom_id res chain seq x y z
N TRP A 1 6.08 -13.99 -26.43
CA TRP A 1 7.52 -13.88 -26.65
C TRP A 1 7.72 -12.62 -27.48
N PHE A 2 8.07 -11.49 -26.88
CA PHE A 2 8.47 -10.33 -27.67
C PHE A 2 9.94 -10.54 -28.03
N PRO A 3 10.29 -10.80 -29.30
CA PRO A 3 11.66 -10.55 -29.69
C PRO A 3 11.88 -9.07 -29.37
N LEU A 4 12.80 -8.78 -28.43
CA LEU A 4 13.36 -7.44 -28.29
C LEU A 4 14.18 -7.18 -29.57
N GLY A 5 13.47 -7.01 -30.68
CA GLY A 5 14.01 -6.59 -31.95
C GLY A 5 14.45 -5.16 -31.76
N LYS A 6 15.77 -4.98 -31.63
CA LYS A 6 16.58 -3.82 -32.04
C LYS A 6 16.10 -2.38 -31.73
N SER A 7 15.01 -2.16 -31.01
CA SER A 7 14.59 -0.82 -30.61
C SER A 7 15.25 -0.48 -29.27
N PRO A 8 16.25 0.44 -29.25
CA PRO A 8 16.96 0.80 -28.03
C PRO A 8 16.06 1.46 -26.98
N TRP A 9 14.84 1.83 -27.35
CA TRP A 9 13.87 2.46 -26.46
C TRP A 9 13.09 1.45 -25.61
N LEU A 10 12.67 0.31 -26.17
CA LEU A 10 11.85 -0.66 -25.44
C LEU A 10 12.64 -1.34 -24.31
N SER A 11 13.95 -1.53 -24.49
CA SER A 11 14.83 -2.04 -23.44
C SER A 11 14.92 -1.09 -22.24
N ARG A 12 14.75 0.23 -22.44
CA ARG A 12 14.85 1.24 -21.37
C ARG A 12 13.58 1.37 -20.53
N VAL A 13 12.46 0.79 -20.94
CA VAL A 13 11.18 0.91 -20.21
C VAL A 13 11.28 0.51 -18.74
N PRO A 14 11.90 -0.63 -18.35
CA PRO A 14 12.03 -0.99 -16.93
C PRO A 14 12.92 -0.02 -16.15
N LEU A 15 13.93 0.59 -16.78
CA LEU A 15 14.75 1.63 -16.15
C LEU A 15 13.95 2.91 -15.95
N LEU A 16 13.18 3.32 -16.97
CA LEU A 16 12.31 4.49 -16.86
C LEU A 16 11.28 4.33 -15.74
N TYR A 17 10.71 3.13 -15.59
CA TYR A 17 9.82 2.81 -14.48
C TYR A 17 10.54 2.91 -13.13
N LEU A 18 11.73 2.31 -13.00
CA LEU A 18 12.54 2.41 -11.79
C LEU A 18 12.89 3.86 -11.44
N THR A 19 13.34 4.66 -12.42
CA THR A 19 13.62 6.07 -12.21
C THR A 19 12.37 6.85 -11.81
N GLY A 20 11.23 6.54 -12.42
CA GLY A 20 9.94 7.13 -12.06
C GLY A 20 9.58 6.85 -10.60
N SER A 21 9.73 5.60 -10.14
CA SER A 21 9.49 5.23 -8.75
C SER A 21 10.46 5.90 -7.77
N ILE A 22 11.73 6.07 -8.14
CA ILE A 22 12.71 6.80 -7.31
C ILE A 22 12.35 8.28 -7.22
N LEU A 23 11.94 8.90 -8.34
CA LEU A 23 11.48 10.28 -8.37
C LEU A 23 10.22 10.47 -7.54
N GLU A 24 9.30 9.51 -7.54
CA GLU A 24 8.10 9.52 -6.70
C GLU A 24 8.43 9.33 -5.21
N PHE A 25 9.44 8.51 -4.89
CA PHE A 25 9.90 8.30 -3.53
C PHE A 25 10.62 9.52 -2.93
N THR A 26 11.28 10.34 -3.76
CA THR A 26 12.05 11.51 -3.31
C THR A 26 11.22 12.52 -2.50
N PRO A 27 10.08 13.07 -2.99
CA PRO A 27 9.24 14.00 -2.23
C PRO A 27 8.61 13.32 -1.01
N PHE A 28 8.31 12.03 -1.09
CA PHE A 28 7.85 11.26 0.06
C PHE A 28 8.92 11.16 1.16
N ALA A 29 10.17 10.90 0.80
CA ALA A 29 11.29 10.82 1.74
C ALA A 29 11.57 12.19 2.38
N ILE A 30 11.58 13.27 1.59
CA ILE A 30 11.77 14.64 2.09
C ILE A 30 10.66 15.01 3.08
N SER A 31 9.40 14.77 2.72
CA SER A 31 8.27 15.07 3.60
C SER A 31 8.19 14.18 4.85
N SER A 32 8.79 12.99 4.80
CA SER A 32 8.92 12.13 5.98
C SER A 32 10.03 12.60 6.92
N ALA A 33 11.15 13.09 6.38
CA ALA A 33 12.27 13.62 7.17
C ALA A 33 11.97 15.01 7.75
N ALA A 34 11.25 15.85 6.99
CA ALA A 34 10.85 17.20 7.39
C ALA A 34 9.34 17.39 7.15
N PRO A 35 8.48 17.00 8.11
CA PRO A 35 7.03 17.14 7.99
C PRO A 35 6.58 18.58 7.72
N SER A 36 7.31 19.57 8.22
CA SER A 36 7.03 21.00 7.95
C SER A 36 7.08 21.39 6.47
N LEU A 37 7.80 20.63 5.63
CA LEU A 37 7.88 20.85 4.18
C LEU A 37 6.73 20.21 3.41
N ALA A 38 5.97 19.30 4.03
CA ALA A 38 4.85 18.60 3.40
C ALA A 38 3.82 19.53 2.71
N PRO A 39 3.30 20.61 3.34
CA PRO A 39 2.29 21.47 2.69
C PRO A 39 2.85 22.25 1.50
N TYR A 40 4.15 22.53 1.47
CA TYR A 40 4.77 23.22 0.34
C TYR A 40 4.93 22.29 -0.86
N ILE A 41 5.40 21.07 -0.62
CA ILE A 41 5.55 20.04 -1.66
C ILE A 41 4.18 19.64 -2.20
N PHE A 42 3.17 19.51 -1.33
CA PHE A 42 1.83 19.06 -1.70
C PHE A 42 1.15 19.94 -2.77
N ARG A 43 1.51 21.22 -2.84
CA ARG A 43 1.00 22.15 -3.87
C ARG A 43 1.46 21.79 -5.28
N ILE A 44 2.65 21.22 -5.40
CA ILE A 44 3.30 20.93 -6.68
C ILE A 44 3.20 19.44 -7.00
N TYR A 45 3.22 18.59 -5.97
CA TYR A 45 3.26 17.14 -6.11
C TYR A 45 2.45 16.46 -5.01
N SER A 46 1.58 15.52 -5.40
CA SER A 46 0.64 14.87 -4.48
C SER A 46 1.25 13.72 -3.66
N SER A 47 2.43 13.21 -4.03
CA SER A 47 3.10 12.12 -3.30
C SER A 47 3.88 12.66 -2.11
N VAL A 48 3.15 13.04 -1.07
CA VAL A 48 3.69 13.57 0.19
C VAL A 48 3.21 12.68 1.32
N ASN A 49 4.05 12.49 2.35
CA ASN A 49 3.66 11.70 3.51
C ASN A 49 2.71 12.49 4.43
N ILE A 50 1.41 12.37 4.17
CA ILE A 50 0.35 13.03 4.95
C ILE A 50 0.26 12.44 6.37
N GLU A 51 0.58 11.17 6.56
CA GLU A 51 0.56 10.51 7.87
C GLU A 51 1.62 11.12 8.80
N ALA A 52 2.84 11.34 8.29
CA ALA A 52 3.91 12.00 9.04
C ALA A 52 3.56 13.46 9.39
N TYR A 53 2.92 14.19 8.46
CA TYR A 53 2.46 15.55 8.72
C TYR A 53 1.35 15.60 9.78
N ALA A 54 0.37 14.70 9.69
CA ALA A 54 -0.72 14.62 10.65
C ALA A 54 -0.23 14.22 12.05
N GLY A 55 0.72 13.30 12.15
CA GLY A 55 1.36 12.89 13.40
C GLY A 55 2.25 13.97 14.03
N ALA A 56 2.83 14.88 13.23
CA ALA A 56 3.57 16.01 13.77
C ALA A 56 2.66 17.12 14.33
N GLN A 57 1.40 17.19 13.88
CA GLN A 57 0.42 18.21 14.29
C GLN A 57 -0.50 17.73 15.41
N ALA A 58 -0.89 16.46 15.41
CA ALA A 58 -1.58 15.83 16.52
C ALA A 58 -0.51 15.22 17.43
N PHE A 59 -0.40 15.67 18.69
CA PHE A 59 0.47 15.11 19.74
C PHE A 59 0.14 13.64 20.06
N ARG A 60 0.19 12.77 19.06
CA ARG A 60 -0.19 11.38 19.10
C ARG A 60 1.06 10.58 18.84
N ASP A 61 1.77 10.32 19.93
CA ASP A 61 2.86 9.36 19.95
C ASP A 61 2.30 7.98 19.51
N ASP A 62 3.06 7.25 18.70
CA ASP A 62 2.75 5.92 18.15
C ASP A 62 1.83 5.77 16.93
N SER A 63 1.70 6.78 16.06
CA SER A 63 1.22 6.48 14.70
C SER A 63 2.32 5.79 13.89
N MET A 64 2.18 4.47 13.66
CA MET A 64 3.04 3.69 12.75
C MET A 64 3.25 4.43 11.43
N VAL A 65 4.44 5.00 11.21
CA VAL A 65 4.78 5.67 9.96
C VAL A 65 4.94 4.60 8.88
N ARG A 66 3.96 4.52 7.97
CA ARG A 66 3.99 3.59 6.85
C ARG A 66 4.81 4.20 5.74
N VAL A 67 5.88 3.51 5.33
CA VAL A 67 6.72 3.95 4.21
C VAL A 67 6.26 3.25 2.94
N GLY A 68 5.03 3.53 2.50
CA GLY A 68 4.41 2.86 1.35
C GLY A 68 5.17 3.03 0.04
N GLN A 69 5.86 4.16 -0.11
CA GLN A 69 6.67 4.44 -1.29
C GLN A 69 8.00 3.66 -1.33
N VAL A 70 8.42 3.01 -0.25
CA VAL A 70 9.59 2.09 -0.32
C VAL A 70 9.24 0.81 -1.06
N ALA A 71 8.01 0.29 -0.88
CA ALA A 71 7.60 -0.93 -1.57
C ALA A 71 7.43 -0.74 -3.08
N SER A 72 7.00 0.43 -3.54
CA SER A 72 6.90 0.73 -4.97
C SER A 72 8.27 0.72 -5.64
N VAL A 73 9.27 1.37 -5.03
CA VAL A 73 10.67 1.34 -5.49
C VAL A 73 11.23 -0.08 -5.46
N ALA A 74 10.98 -0.84 -4.41
CA ALA A 74 11.45 -2.21 -4.28
C ALA A 74 10.85 -3.14 -5.37
N LEU A 75 9.56 -3.02 -5.66
CA LEU A 75 8.93 -3.73 -6.78
C LEU A 75 9.51 -3.31 -8.13
N ALA A 76 9.73 -2.01 -8.35
CA ALA A 76 10.32 -1.51 -9.58
C ALA A 76 11.74 -2.03 -9.78
N LEU A 77 12.53 -2.11 -8.71
CA LEU A 77 13.87 -2.69 -8.72
C LEU A 77 13.82 -4.17 -9.11
N GLN A 78 12.92 -4.94 -8.50
CA GLN A 78 12.75 -6.36 -8.82
C GLN A 78 12.31 -6.57 -10.27
N LEU A 79 11.39 -5.75 -10.78
CA LEU A 79 10.98 -5.78 -12.18
C LEU A 79 12.16 -5.51 -13.11
N ALA A 80 12.95 -4.46 -12.83
CA ALA A 80 14.13 -4.14 -13.61
C ALA A 80 15.13 -5.31 -13.61
N LEU A 81 15.39 -5.92 -12.45
CA LEU A 81 16.27 -7.09 -12.35
C LEU A 81 15.79 -8.25 -13.23
N LEU A 82 14.51 -8.60 -13.18
CA LEU A 82 13.93 -9.69 -13.98
C LEU A 82 13.95 -9.41 -15.49
N CYS A 83 13.82 -8.14 -15.89
CA CYS A 83 13.86 -7.75 -17.29
C CYS A 83 15.29 -7.76 -17.87
N TYR A 84 16.28 -7.26 -17.12
CA TYR A 84 17.66 -7.15 -17.59
C TYR A 84 18.48 -8.43 -17.39
N PHE A 85 18.26 -9.14 -16.30
CA PHE A 85 19.00 -10.33 -15.93
C PHE A 85 18.05 -11.51 -15.85
N PRO A 86 18.00 -12.38 -16.88
CA PRO A 86 17.10 -13.52 -16.85
C PRO A 86 17.48 -14.45 -15.68
N PRO A 87 16.51 -14.97 -14.91
CA PRO A 87 16.76 -15.79 -13.72
C PRO A 87 17.71 -16.98 -13.91
N ARG A 88 17.74 -17.56 -15.12
CA ARG A 88 18.66 -18.65 -15.49
C ARG A 88 20.14 -18.29 -15.34
N ASP A 89 20.48 -17.00 -15.46
CA ASP A 89 21.86 -16.52 -15.42
C ASP A 89 22.26 -16.02 -14.01
N TRP A 90 21.36 -16.04 -13.02
CA TRP A 90 21.62 -15.51 -11.68
C TRP A 90 22.68 -16.30 -10.90
N ILE A 91 22.81 -17.60 -11.20
CA ILE A 91 23.79 -18.50 -10.56
C ILE A 91 25.20 -18.33 -11.17
N ARG A 92 25.33 -17.62 -12.29
CA ARG A 92 26.64 -17.41 -12.92
C ARG A 92 27.49 -16.46 -12.05
N PRO A 93 28.78 -16.76 -11.82
CA PRO A 93 29.64 -15.96 -10.93
C PRO A 93 29.75 -14.49 -11.35
N GLY A 94 29.66 -14.17 -12.65
CA GLY A 94 29.65 -12.79 -13.13
C GLY A 94 28.37 -11.99 -12.82
N ARG A 95 27.30 -12.64 -12.34
CA ARG A 95 25.99 -12.02 -12.07
C ARG A 95 25.43 -12.40 -10.69
N TRP A 96 26.29 -12.91 -9.81
CA TRP A 96 25.93 -13.29 -8.44
C TRP A 96 25.30 -12.16 -7.63
N PHE A 97 25.63 -10.89 -7.92
CA PHE A 97 25.07 -9.70 -7.26
C PHE A 97 23.56 -9.52 -7.46
N VAL A 98 22.97 -10.16 -8.48
CA VAL A 98 21.52 -10.04 -8.76
C VAL A 98 20.69 -10.71 -7.66
N VAL A 99 21.17 -11.84 -7.13
CA VAL A 99 20.50 -12.58 -6.05
C VAL A 99 20.39 -11.75 -4.76
N PRO A 100 21.49 -11.22 -4.17
CA PRO A 100 21.40 -10.39 -2.97
C PRO A 100 20.64 -9.09 -3.24
N LEU A 101 20.70 -8.51 -4.45
CA LEU A 101 19.90 -7.32 -4.77
C LEU A 101 18.40 -7.63 -4.82
N SER A 102 18.02 -8.79 -5.35
CA SER A 102 16.63 -9.29 -5.28
C SER A 102 16.20 -9.52 -3.83
N ILE A 103 17.04 -10.17 -3.01
CA ILE A 103 16.75 -10.37 -1.57
C ILE A 103 16.61 -9.03 -0.84
N LEU A 104 17.46 -8.04 -1.15
CA LEU A 104 17.36 -6.69 -0.60
C LEU A 104 16.02 -6.04 -0.96
N SER A 105 15.59 -6.17 -2.22
CA SER A 105 14.29 -5.65 -2.65
C SER A 105 13.11 -6.35 -1.96
N LEU A 106 13.22 -7.66 -1.69
CA LEU A 106 12.25 -8.38 -0.85
C LEU A 106 12.24 -7.82 0.58
N GLY A 107 13.41 -7.63 1.18
CA GLY A 107 13.54 -7.04 2.51
C GLY A 107 12.92 -5.64 2.61
N ALA A 108 13.18 -4.78 1.62
CA ALA A 108 12.57 -3.45 1.53
C ALA A 108 11.04 -3.52 1.39
N THR A 109 10.51 -4.48 0.63
CA THR A 109 9.06 -4.71 0.50
C THR A 109 8.44 -5.15 1.82
N ILE A 110 9.11 -6.03 2.57
CA ILE A 110 8.67 -6.48 3.90
C ILE A 110 8.67 -5.32 4.89
N TRP A 111 9.74 -4.50 4.87
CA TRP A 111 9.91 -3.33 5.73
C TRP A 111 8.81 -2.27 5.53
N SER A 112 8.31 -2.13 4.31
CA SER A 112 7.30 -1.13 3.97
C SER A 112 5.96 -1.32 4.70
N GLY A 113 5.62 -2.53 5.16
CA GLY A 113 4.41 -2.77 5.96
C GLY A 113 3.14 -3.14 5.17
N PHE A 114 3.25 -3.32 3.84
CA PHE A 114 2.09 -3.56 2.97
C PHE A 114 2.03 -5.01 2.43
N ARG A 115 0.98 -5.73 2.83
CA ARG A 115 0.72 -7.12 2.40
C ARG A 115 0.53 -7.25 0.88
N SER A 116 -0.12 -6.29 0.23
CA SER A 116 -0.39 -6.32 -1.21
C SER A 116 0.89 -6.24 -2.05
N TYR A 117 1.88 -5.46 -1.61
CA TYR A 117 3.16 -5.34 -2.30
C TYR A 117 4.00 -6.61 -2.15
N LEU A 118 3.96 -7.25 -0.97
CA LEU A 118 4.61 -8.54 -0.77
C LEU A 118 4.03 -9.61 -1.71
N LEU A 119 2.70 -9.67 -1.86
CA LEU A 119 2.07 -10.59 -2.81
C LEU A 119 2.42 -10.26 -4.26
N ASN A 120 2.40 -8.98 -4.65
CA ASN A 120 2.81 -8.55 -5.99
C ASN A 120 4.27 -8.91 -6.28
N TYR A 121 5.15 -8.79 -5.29
CA TYR A 121 6.55 -9.18 -5.41
C TYR A 121 6.68 -10.66 -5.74
N PHE A 122 5.92 -11.51 -5.03
CA PHE A 122 5.90 -12.94 -5.28
C PHE A 122 5.33 -13.28 -6.64
N LEU A 123 4.18 -12.72 -7.00
CA LEU A 123 3.57 -12.94 -8.30
C LEU A 123 4.52 -12.53 -9.44
N LEU A 124 5.13 -11.35 -9.33
CA LEU A 124 6.08 -10.86 -10.32
C LEU A 124 7.31 -11.77 -10.44
N SER A 125 7.90 -12.15 -9.30
CA SER A 125 9.07 -13.04 -9.27
C SER A 125 8.75 -14.43 -9.79
N SER A 126 7.61 -15.00 -9.40
CA SER A 126 7.16 -16.31 -9.87
C SER A 126 6.87 -16.32 -11.36
N VAL A 127 6.22 -15.29 -11.90
CA VAL A 127 5.99 -15.16 -13.35
C VAL A 127 7.34 -15.01 -14.09
N GLY A 128 8.24 -14.16 -13.59
CA GLY A 128 9.57 -13.97 -14.18
C GLY A 128 10.40 -15.26 -14.20
N LEU A 129 10.40 -16.01 -13.09
CA LEU A 129 11.03 -17.32 -12.96
C LEU A 129 10.37 -18.36 -13.86
N PHE A 130 9.04 -18.45 -13.86
CA PHE A 130 8.30 -19.43 -14.67
C PHE A 130 8.56 -19.26 -16.17
N LEU A 131 8.61 -18.02 -16.66
CA LEU A 131 8.83 -17.73 -18.07
C LEU A 131 10.25 -18.04 -18.55
N ARG A 132 11.26 -17.97 -17.67
CA ARG A 132 12.68 -18.05 -18.06
C ARG A 132 13.42 -19.26 -17.50
N ALA A 133 12.97 -19.83 -16.40
CA ALA A 133 13.64 -20.88 -15.65
C ALA A 133 12.63 -21.73 -14.85
N ARG A 134 11.83 -22.51 -15.58
CA ARG A 134 10.77 -23.38 -15.03
C ARG A 134 11.24 -24.31 -13.90
N LEU A 135 12.46 -24.86 -14.01
CA LEU A 135 13.02 -25.77 -13.00
C LEU A 135 13.61 -25.02 -11.79
N ILE A 136 14.16 -23.81 -11.98
CA ILE A 136 14.68 -23.00 -10.87
C ILE A 136 13.56 -22.53 -9.96
N LEU A 137 12.36 -22.31 -10.50
CA LEU A 137 11.17 -21.98 -9.71
C LEU A 137 10.89 -23.01 -8.61
N PHE A 138 10.99 -24.31 -8.92
CA PHE A 138 10.77 -25.38 -7.93
C PHE A 138 11.82 -25.42 -6.83
N LEU A 139 13.03 -24.89 -7.07
CA LEU A 139 14.08 -24.77 -6.05
C LEU A 139 13.92 -23.49 -5.22
N CYS A 140 13.53 -22.38 -5.83
CA CYS A 140 13.38 -21.09 -5.15
C CYS A 140 12.15 -21.04 -4.23
N ILE A 141 11.04 -21.68 -4.58
CA ILE A 141 9.82 -21.71 -3.76
C ILE A 141 10.07 -22.27 -2.35
N PRO A 142 10.63 -23.49 -2.17
CA PRO A 142 10.86 -24.04 -0.84
C PRO A 142 11.93 -23.26 -0.06
N LEU A 143 12.97 -22.76 -0.72
CA LEU A 143 13.98 -21.92 -0.08
C LEU A 143 13.35 -20.66 0.53
N LEU A 144 12.49 -20.01 -0.25
CA LEU A 144 11.86 -18.76 0.14
C LEU A 144 10.75 -19.00 1.18
N ALA A 145 9.95 -20.05 1.01
CA ALA A 145 8.98 -20.49 2.02
C ALA A 145 9.66 -20.84 3.35
N GLY A 146 10.82 -21.52 3.29
CA GLY A 146 11.64 -21.82 4.46
C GLY A 146 12.17 -20.56 5.14
N GLY A 147 12.63 -19.57 4.37
CA GLY A 147 13.06 -18.27 4.91
C GLY A 147 11.94 -17.52 5.64
N ILE A 148 10.75 -17.46 5.04
CA ILE A 148 9.57 -16.85 5.69
C ILE A 148 9.17 -17.64 6.94
N ALA A 149 9.11 -18.96 6.86
CA ALA A 149 8.77 -19.82 8.00
C ALA A 149 9.75 -19.62 9.16
N LEU A 150 11.04 -19.51 8.87
CA LEU A 150 12.07 -19.24 9.89
C LEU A 150 11.90 -17.87 10.54
N LEU A 151 11.54 -16.84 9.77
CA LEU A 151 11.21 -15.51 10.31
C LEU A 151 9.95 -15.53 11.19
N VAL A 152 8.93 -16.28 10.79
CA VAL A 152 7.66 -16.40 11.52
C VAL A 152 7.84 -17.19 12.82
N ILE A 153 8.58 -18.30 12.78
CA ILE A 153 8.90 -19.12 13.97
C ILE A 153 9.86 -18.39 14.91
N GLY A 154 10.83 -17.66 14.36
CA GLY A 154 11.79 -16.87 15.14
C GLY A 154 11.17 -15.65 15.82
N GLN A 155 10.02 -15.18 15.34
CA GLN A 155 9.28 -14.10 15.97
C GLN A 155 8.83 -14.53 17.38
N GLY A 156 9.18 -13.72 18.38
CA GLY A 156 8.67 -13.87 19.74
C GLY A 156 9.42 -14.91 20.59
N SER A 157 10.41 -15.58 20.00
CA SER A 157 11.38 -16.45 20.69
C SER A 157 12.80 -15.90 20.58
N LEU A 158 13.25 -15.56 19.37
CA LEU A 158 14.62 -15.11 19.10
C LEU A 158 14.73 -13.60 18.82
N PHE A 159 13.71 -13.00 18.18
CA PHE A 159 13.74 -11.58 17.82
C PHE A 159 12.38 -10.89 17.97
N ASN A 160 12.40 -9.63 18.40
CA ASN A 160 11.24 -8.73 18.38
C ASN A 160 11.26 -7.92 17.08
N LEU A 161 10.45 -8.33 16.10
CA LEU A 161 10.34 -7.60 14.83
C LEU A 161 9.55 -6.29 15.00
N PRO A 162 9.89 -5.23 14.25
CA PRO A 162 9.14 -3.99 14.26
C PRO A 162 7.69 -4.20 13.79
N LEU A 163 6.77 -3.37 14.32
CA LEU A 163 5.32 -3.48 14.08
C LEU A 163 4.95 -3.47 12.59
N THR A 164 5.69 -2.74 11.76
CA THR A 164 5.51 -2.68 10.30
C THR A 164 5.70 -4.04 9.64
N ILE A 165 6.77 -4.76 10.01
CA ILE A 165 7.05 -6.10 9.47
C ILE A 165 6.02 -7.11 9.97
N GLN A 166 5.65 -7.04 11.25
CA GLN A 166 4.63 -7.93 11.83
C GLN A 166 3.30 -7.80 11.08
N ARG A 167 2.91 -6.58 10.71
CA ARG A 167 1.70 -6.33 9.90
C ARG A 167 1.79 -6.96 8.51
N THR A 168 2.94 -6.92 7.84
CA THR A 168 3.11 -7.57 6.53
C THR A 168 3.03 -9.09 6.64
N LEU A 169 3.62 -9.66 7.70
CA LEU A 169 3.72 -11.11 7.91
C LEU A 169 2.55 -11.74 8.66
N SER A 170 1.68 -10.93 9.27
CA SER A 170 0.47 -11.39 9.97
C SER A 170 -0.51 -12.31 9.22
N PRO A 171 -0.53 -12.41 7.87
CA PRO A 171 -1.26 -13.50 7.20
C PRO A 171 -0.73 -14.91 7.52
N PHE A 172 0.54 -15.02 7.93
CA PHE A 172 1.15 -16.27 8.31
C PHE A 172 0.88 -16.57 9.80
N PRO A 173 0.72 -17.85 10.19
CA PRO A 173 0.45 -18.22 11.57
C PRO A 173 1.67 -17.91 12.46
N GLY A 174 1.55 -16.97 13.40
CA GLY A 174 2.64 -16.53 14.28
C GLY A 174 2.15 -15.73 15.49
N LYS A 175 3.03 -15.47 16.46
CA LYS A 175 2.71 -14.73 17.69
C LYS A 175 2.81 -13.21 17.47
N TRP A 176 1.90 -12.66 16.67
CA TRP A 176 1.91 -11.23 16.32
C TRP A 176 1.37 -10.35 17.45
N ASN A 177 1.89 -9.12 17.56
CA ASN A 177 1.33 -8.13 18.48
C ASN A 177 -0.10 -7.74 18.05
N ARG A 178 -0.99 -7.58 19.04
CA ARG A 178 -2.40 -7.21 18.84
C ARG A 178 -2.55 -5.89 18.08
N ASP A 179 -1.67 -4.92 18.29
CA ASP A 179 -1.75 -3.62 17.61
C ASP A 179 -1.48 -3.74 16.10
N ALA A 180 -0.56 -4.63 15.70
CA ALA A 180 -0.27 -4.91 14.31
C ALA A 180 -1.43 -5.66 13.62
N LEU A 181 -2.07 -6.59 14.34
CA LEU A 181 -3.27 -7.32 13.91
C LEU A 181 -4.47 -6.38 13.71
N MET A 182 -4.83 -5.61 14.74
CA MET A 182 -5.95 -4.67 14.70
C MET A 182 -5.79 -3.64 13.58
N SER A 183 -4.57 -3.09 13.44
CA SER A 183 -4.27 -2.15 12.37
C SER A 183 -4.50 -2.76 10.98
N ALA A 184 -4.25 -4.06 10.83
CA ALA A 184 -4.36 -4.74 9.55
C ALA A 184 -5.81 -5.17 9.24
N GLU A 185 -6.57 -5.59 10.24
CA GLU A 185 -8.00 -5.91 10.13
C GLU A 185 -8.83 -4.67 9.77
N SER A 186 -8.54 -3.52 10.38
CA SER A 186 -9.23 -2.25 10.11
C SER A 186 -9.26 -1.89 8.61
N SER A 187 -8.23 -2.26 7.85
CA SER A 187 -8.17 -2.03 6.39
C SER A 187 -9.05 -2.99 5.58
N ASN A 188 -9.28 -4.20 6.08
CA ASN A 188 -10.17 -5.17 5.44
C ASN A 188 -11.63 -4.86 5.76
N ASP A 189 -11.93 -4.48 7.00
CA ASP A 189 -13.29 -4.13 7.43
C ASP A 189 -13.85 -2.95 6.64
N PHE A 190 -13.03 -1.93 6.38
CA PHE A 190 -13.42 -0.82 5.52
C PHE A 190 -13.81 -1.30 4.12
N ARG A 191 -13.01 -2.17 3.49
CA ARG A 191 -13.29 -2.70 2.15
C ARG A 191 -14.56 -3.53 2.13
N THR A 192 -14.73 -4.42 3.10
CA THR A 192 -15.93 -5.25 3.24
C THR A 192 -17.17 -4.40 3.45
N ASN A 193 -17.08 -3.33 4.25
CA ASN A 193 -18.18 -2.39 4.46
C ASN A 193 -18.54 -1.63 3.18
N ILE A 194 -17.56 -1.13 2.43
CA ILE A 194 -17.82 -0.46 1.14
C ILE A 194 -18.42 -1.44 0.14
N GLN A 195 -17.89 -2.67 0.05
CA GLN A 195 -18.45 -3.70 -0.83
C GLN A 195 -19.88 -4.07 -0.44
N LYS A 196 -20.18 -4.14 0.86
CA LYS A 196 -21.52 -4.41 1.37
C LYS A 196 -22.47 -3.29 0.99
N VAL A 197 -22.10 -2.03 1.29
CA VAL A 197 -22.88 -0.84 0.91
C VAL A 197 -23.08 -0.79 -0.61
N TYR A 198 -22.04 -1.07 -1.39
CA TYR A 198 -22.14 -1.08 -2.85
C TYR A 198 -23.13 -2.15 -3.35
N LYS A 199 -23.05 -3.37 -2.81
CA LYS A 199 -23.97 -4.45 -3.17
C LYS A 199 -25.41 -4.12 -2.82
N THR A 200 -25.67 -3.66 -1.59
CA THR A 200 -27.03 -3.36 -1.11
C THR A 200 -27.63 -2.11 -1.74
N ASP A 201 -26.85 -1.04 -1.95
CA ASP A 201 -27.40 0.23 -2.42
C ASP A 201 -27.37 0.39 -3.94
N PHE A 202 -26.44 -0.27 -4.65
CA PHE A 202 -26.23 -0.08 -6.08
C PHE A 202 -26.44 -1.35 -6.90
N MET A 203 -25.84 -2.50 -6.54
CA MET A 203 -25.99 -3.71 -7.37
C MET A 203 -27.41 -4.28 -7.35
N GLU A 204 -28.06 -4.32 -6.19
CA GLU A 204 -29.45 -4.81 -6.10
C GLU A 204 -30.45 -3.91 -6.84
N LYS A 205 -30.14 -2.61 -7.00
CA LYS A 205 -31.01 -1.64 -7.69
C LYS A 205 -30.71 -1.48 -9.17
N ALA A 206 -29.49 -1.76 -9.62
CA ALA A 206 -29.05 -1.54 -11.00
C ALA A 206 -29.32 -2.72 -11.95
N GLY A 207 -29.80 -3.86 -11.43
CA GLY A 207 -29.89 -5.10 -12.21
C GLY A 207 -28.50 -5.67 -12.57
N TRP A 208 -28.47 -6.92 -13.02
CA TRP A 208 -27.24 -7.66 -13.35
C TRP A 208 -26.47 -7.09 -14.55
N LEU A 209 -27.19 -6.51 -15.51
CA LEU A 209 -26.66 -5.79 -16.66
C LEU A 209 -27.19 -4.38 -16.50
N GLY A 210 -26.32 -3.41 -16.21
CA GLY A 210 -26.72 -2.02 -16.03
C GLY A 210 -27.75 -1.64 -17.09
N ASP A 211 -28.91 -1.19 -16.63
CA ASP A 211 -30.08 -0.91 -17.45
C ASP A 211 -29.72 0.19 -18.44
N SER A 212 -29.23 -0.21 -19.62
CA SER A 212 -28.84 0.66 -20.72
C SER A 212 -30.01 0.92 -21.66
N THR A 213 -31.23 0.62 -21.21
CA THR A 213 -32.45 1.01 -21.91
C THR A 213 -32.54 2.54 -21.89
N PRO A 214 -32.47 3.25 -23.04
CA PRO A 214 -32.44 4.72 -23.08
C PRO A 214 -33.77 5.39 -22.68
N ASN A 215 -34.75 4.63 -22.17
CA ASN A 215 -36.16 5.01 -22.21
C ASN A 215 -36.79 5.17 -20.81
N THR A 216 -36.00 5.13 -19.74
CA THR A 216 -36.48 5.29 -18.36
C THR A 216 -35.95 6.57 -17.68
N TRP A 217 -35.72 7.63 -18.44
CA TRP A 217 -35.89 8.98 -17.90
C TRP A 217 -37.38 9.27 -17.79
N ARG A 218 -38.04 8.79 -16.73
CA ARG A 218 -39.37 9.30 -16.35
C ARG A 218 -39.18 10.71 -15.78
N PRO A 219 -39.68 11.78 -16.42
CA PRO A 219 -39.72 13.10 -15.80
C PRO A 219 -40.85 13.06 -14.76
N GLY A 220 -40.49 12.91 -13.49
CA GLY A 220 -41.51 12.87 -12.44
C GLY A 220 -41.03 12.43 -11.06
N HIS A 221 -39.89 11.74 -10.96
CA HIS A 221 -39.27 11.52 -9.66
C HIS A 221 -38.26 12.62 -9.39
N GLN A 222 -38.69 13.63 -8.62
CA GLN A 222 -37.77 14.40 -7.80
C GLN A 222 -36.85 13.40 -7.11
N ILE A 223 -35.56 13.48 -7.41
CA ILE A 223 -34.51 12.86 -6.62
C ILE A 223 -34.51 13.64 -5.31
N SER A 224 -35.45 13.36 -4.42
CA SER A 224 -35.27 13.57 -3.00
C SER A 224 -34.19 12.59 -2.60
N ALA A 225 -32.93 13.01 -2.74
CA ALA A 225 -31.80 12.32 -2.14
C ALA A 225 -32.20 12.01 -0.69
N PRO A 226 -32.29 10.74 -0.26
CA PRO A 226 -32.52 10.48 1.15
C PRO A 226 -31.33 11.11 1.87
N CYS A 227 -31.66 12.16 2.62
CA CYS A 227 -30.79 12.96 3.47
C CYS A 227 -30.32 12.09 4.67
N LYS A 228 -29.66 10.97 4.36
CA LYS A 228 -28.99 10.05 5.29
C LYS A 228 -27.49 10.28 5.30
N TRP A 229 -26.91 10.75 4.19
CA TRP A 229 -25.51 11.20 4.16
C TRP A 229 -25.27 12.41 5.07
N SER A 230 -26.20 13.36 5.17
CA SER A 230 -26.11 14.46 6.14
C SER A 230 -26.23 14.00 7.60
N ARG A 231 -26.80 12.81 7.87
CA ARG A 231 -26.88 12.26 9.24
C ARG A 231 -25.62 11.48 9.61
N ALA A 232 -24.98 10.81 8.66
CA ALA A 232 -23.67 10.16 8.87
C ALA A 232 -22.54 11.18 9.04
N VAL A 233 -22.55 12.29 8.27
CA VAL A 233 -21.60 13.40 8.47
C VAL A 233 -21.86 14.13 9.79
N ARG A 234 -23.13 14.26 10.22
CA ARG A 234 -23.50 14.86 11.51
C ARG A 234 -23.24 13.94 12.71
N LEU A 235 -23.19 12.62 12.52
CA LEU A 235 -22.69 11.67 13.53
C LEU A 235 -21.17 11.74 13.68
N ARG A 236 -20.43 12.10 12.62
CA ARG A 236 -19.00 12.43 12.73
C ARG A 236 -18.75 13.72 13.52
N GLN A 237 -19.65 14.71 13.44
CA GLN A 237 -19.59 15.92 14.26
C GLN A 237 -20.09 15.72 15.71
N LYS A 238 -21.05 14.81 15.96
CA LYS A 238 -21.51 14.53 17.33
C LYS A 238 -20.56 13.65 18.14
N VAL A 239 -19.74 12.81 17.50
CA VAL A 239 -18.71 12.03 18.20
C VAL A 239 -17.48 12.88 18.58
N THR A 240 -17.31 14.07 17.99
CA THR A 240 -16.37 15.10 18.45
C THR A 240 -16.93 16.02 19.55
N SER A 241 -18.13 15.77 20.06
CA SER A 241 -18.73 16.53 21.15
C SER A 241 -19.11 15.60 22.31
N TYR A 242 -18.10 15.06 22.99
CA TYR A 242 -18.22 14.88 24.44
C TYR A 242 -17.66 16.13 25.13
N PRO A 243 -18.36 16.65 26.15
CA PRO A 243 -18.10 17.96 26.74
C PRO A 243 -16.94 17.84 27.72
N GLY A 244 -15.88 18.58 27.45
CA GLY A 244 -14.76 18.69 28.37
C GLY A 244 -13.92 19.86 27.97
N ILE A 245 -14.25 21.03 28.55
CA ILE A 245 -13.37 22.21 28.66
C ILE A 245 -13.23 22.91 27.29
N ILE A 246 -13.74 24.11 27.03
CA ILE A 246 -13.29 25.41 27.53
C ILE A 246 -14.39 26.44 27.13
N THR A 247 -15.03 27.10 28.10
CA THR A 247 -15.65 28.43 27.86
C THR A 247 -14.61 29.48 28.23
N TRP A 248 -13.91 30.00 27.23
CA TRP A 248 -13.25 31.30 27.27
C TRP A 248 -13.37 31.91 25.89
N ALA A 249 -14.35 32.79 25.74
CA ALA A 249 -14.39 33.77 24.67
C ALA A 249 -15.03 35.02 25.26
N GLY A 250 -14.18 35.94 25.72
CA GLY A 250 -14.59 37.30 25.96
C GLY A 250 -14.89 38.01 24.64
N SER A 251 -15.88 38.88 24.66
CA SER A 251 -16.00 40.01 23.74
C SER A 251 -16.97 41.05 24.34
N PRO A 252 -16.94 42.30 23.86
CA PRO A 252 -16.73 43.46 24.71
C PRO A 252 -17.97 44.36 24.79
N SER A 253 -17.80 45.45 25.52
CA SER A 253 -18.48 46.76 25.40
C SER A 253 -19.76 47.02 26.21
N THR A 254 -19.75 48.23 26.79
CA THR A 254 -20.87 49.11 27.17
C THR A 254 -21.77 48.58 28.29
N THR A 255 -21.79 49.19 29.48
CA THR A 255 -22.10 50.60 29.80
C THR A 255 -21.62 50.91 31.21
#